data_AF-A0A3P3UCR8-F1
#
_entry.id   AF-A0A3P3UCR8-F1
#
_cell.length_a   1.000
_cell.length_b   1.000
_cell.length_c   1.000
_cell.angle_alpha   90.00
_cell.angle_beta   90.00
_cell.angle_gamma   90.00
#
_symmetry.space_group_name_H-M   'P 1'
#
loop_
_entity.id
_entity.type
_entity.pdbx_description
1 polymer ?
#
loop_
_entity_poly.entity_id
_entity_poly.type
_entity_poly.pdbx_seq_one_letter_code
_entity_poly.pdbx_strand_id
1 'polypeptide(L)'
;MGYEEVAGYKVYNDPTDNNGNIRFIIASQGKDYGIDEDTVIVKLKFKAIAVGTGDVDALKGRIADTEQEYDLDEENCLQDTVTVVAPAILDVNKSGEYTLVDLAIDAFYFGNAVADTDTVNHQADQVIDETVNDDDLLYIVNQILNNPNYTPNL
;
A
#
# COMPACT_ATOMS: atom_id res chain seq x y z
N MET A 1 -0.13 -3.67 -10.64
CA MET A 1 0.09 -4.64 -9.54
C MET A 1 1.52 -5.17 -9.63
N GLY A 2 2.13 -5.54 -8.51
CA GLY A 2 3.39 -6.31 -8.48
C GLY A 2 3.27 -7.51 -7.55
N TYR A 3 4.36 -8.27 -7.44
CA TYR A 3 4.49 -9.34 -6.45
C TYR A 3 5.92 -9.37 -5.91
N GLU A 4 6.11 -10.09 -4.81
CA GLU A 4 7.40 -10.40 -4.22
C GLU A 4 7.49 -11.90 -3.96
N GLU A 5 8.59 -12.50 -4.40
CA GLU A 5 8.91 -13.90 -4.16
C GLU A 5 9.30 -14.11 -2.69
N VAL A 6 8.89 -15.24 -2.14
CA VAL A 6 9.29 -15.67 -0.79
C VAL A 6 10.47 -16.61 -0.92
N ALA A 7 11.42 -16.56 0.02
CA ALA A 7 12.57 -17.45 0.01
C ALA A 7 12.11 -18.92 -0.08
N GLY A 8 12.64 -19.64 -1.08
CA GLY A 8 12.25 -21.03 -1.34
C GLY A 8 11.05 -21.22 -2.26
N TYR A 9 10.32 -20.17 -2.64
CA TYR A 9 9.20 -20.23 -3.57
C TYR A 9 9.42 -19.26 -4.72
N LYS A 10 9.47 -19.79 -5.94
CA LYS A 10 9.79 -19.00 -7.13
C LYS A 10 8.63 -18.99 -8.12
N VAL A 11 8.35 -17.82 -8.68
CA VAL A 11 7.37 -17.65 -9.76
C VAL A 11 8.08 -17.95 -11.08
N TYR A 12 7.50 -18.84 -11.89
CA TYR A 12 8.10 -19.33 -13.14
C TYR A 12 7.36 -18.88 -14.40
N ASN A 13 6.27 -18.14 -14.25
CA ASN A 13 5.61 -17.45 -15.35
C ASN A 13 5.80 -15.93 -15.23
N ASP A 14 5.49 -15.19 -16.28
CA ASP A 14 5.33 -13.74 -16.24
C ASP A 14 3.85 -13.43 -16.01
N PRO A 15 3.39 -13.13 -14.77
CA PRO A 15 1.99 -12.90 -14.49
C PRO A 15 1.53 -11.62 -15.18
N THR A 16 0.49 -11.72 -16.01
CA THR A 16 -0.14 -10.58 -16.67
C THR A 16 -1.52 -10.33 -16.09
N ASP A 17 -1.82 -9.05 -15.87
CA ASP A 17 -3.15 -8.61 -15.47
C ASP A 17 -4.09 -8.65 -16.68
N ASN A 18 -5.09 -9.52 -16.60
CA ASN A 18 -6.15 -9.61 -17.58
C ASN A 18 -7.49 -9.20 -16.94
N ASN A 19 -7.71 -7.89 -16.85
CA ASN A 19 -8.90 -7.29 -16.24
C ASN A 19 -9.16 -7.81 -14.82
N GLY A 20 -8.15 -7.77 -13.96
CA GLY A 20 -8.22 -8.23 -12.57
C GLY A 20 -8.00 -9.73 -12.39
N ASN A 21 -7.90 -10.51 -13.47
CA ASN A 21 -7.58 -11.93 -13.39
C ASN A 21 -6.09 -12.15 -13.63
N ILE A 22 -5.42 -12.81 -12.68
CA ILE A 22 -3.99 -13.07 -12.73
C ILE A 22 -3.71 -14.54 -12.43
N ARG A 23 -2.71 -15.07 -13.12
CA ARG A 23 -2.24 -16.44 -12.91
C ARG A 23 -0.80 -16.44 -12.41
N PHE A 24 -0.56 -17.23 -11.37
CA PHE A 24 0.78 -17.55 -10.89
C PHE A 24 1.06 -19.03 -11.11
N ILE A 25 2.31 -19.34 -11.48
CA ILE A 25 2.87 -20.69 -11.52
C ILE A 25 4.10 -20.65 -10.61
N ILE A 26 3.99 -21.30 -9.45
CA ILE A 26 4.98 -21.23 -8.37
C ILE A 26 5.52 -22.63 -8.11
N ALA A 27 6.81 -22.75 -7.84
CA ALA A 27 7.40 -23.98 -7.37
C ALA A 27 8.23 -23.76 -6.09
N SER A 28 8.12 -24.72 -5.16
CA SER A 28 9.01 -24.86 -4.01
C SER A 28 10.40 -25.33 -4.45
N GLN A 29 11.45 -24.65 -3.99
CA GLN A 29 12.81 -24.83 -4.46
C GLN A 29 13.62 -25.76 -3.55
N GLY A 30 13.40 -27.06 -3.71
CA GLY A 30 14.14 -28.09 -2.98
C GLY A 30 13.32 -28.74 -1.87
N LYS A 31 13.88 -29.81 -1.28
CA LYS A 31 13.15 -30.66 -0.31
C LYS A 31 12.78 -29.93 0.97
N ASP A 32 13.57 -28.94 1.35
CA ASP A 32 13.38 -28.17 2.59
C ASP A 32 12.26 -27.13 2.49
N TYR A 33 11.65 -26.95 1.31
CA TYR A 33 10.56 -25.99 1.06
C TYR A 33 9.25 -26.67 0.61
N GLY A 34 9.10 -27.97 0.83
CA GLY A 34 7.81 -28.63 0.68
C GLY A 34 6.75 -27.96 1.56
N ILE A 35 5.50 -27.93 1.09
CA ILE A 35 4.39 -27.30 1.82
C ILE A 35 3.60 -28.40 2.53
N ASP A 36 3.69 -28.45 3.85
CA ASP A 36 2.97 -29.40 4.71
C ASP A 36 2.07 -28.71 5.76
N GLU A 37 2.12 -27.38 5.82
CA GLU A 37 1.29 -26.52 6.65
C GLU A 37 0.96 -25.19 5.94
N ASP A 38 0.16 -24.34 6.58
CA ASP A 38 -0.22 -23.02 6.09
C ASP A 38 1.03 -22.17 5.80
N THR A 39 1.29 -21.89 4.53
CA THR A 39 2.55 -21.29 4.06
C THR A 39 2.32 -20.13 3.11
N VAL A 40 3.05 -19.03 3.32
CA VAL A 40 3.06 -17.89 2.39
C VAL A 40 4.02 -18.18 1.24
N ILE A 41 3.48 -18.40 0.04
CA ILE A 41 4.27 -18.75 -1.16
C ILE A 41 4.55 -17.56 -2.10
N VAL A 42 3.78 -16.48 -1.97
CA VAL A 42 3.94 -15.24 -2.74
C VAL A 42 3.33 -14.08 -1.96
N LYS A 43 3.90 -12.88 -2.08
CA LYS A 43 3.29 -11.65 -1.56
C LYS A 43 2.80 -10.79 -2.72
N LEU A 44 1.53 -10.42 -2.71
CA LEU A 44 0.93 -9.57 -3.73
C LEU A 44 1.07 -8.09 -3.34
N LYS A 45 1.38 -7.23 -4.32
CA LYS A 45 1.51 -5.77 -4.14
C LYS A 45 0.47 -5.05 -4.98
N PHE A 46 -0.51 -4.48 -4.30
CA PHE A 46 -1.57 -3.67 -4.92
C PHE A 46 -1.24 -2.19 -4.81
N LYS A 47 -1.69 -1.40 -5.80
CA LYS A 47 -1.70 0.05 -5.73
C LYS A 47 -3.15 0.50 -5.79
N ALA A 48 -3.65 1.04 -4.68
CA ALA A 48 -4.99 1.58 -4.62
C ALA A 48 -5.08 2.92 -5.37
N ILE A 49 -6.24 3.20 -5.94
CA ILE A 49 -6.57 4.48 -6.59
C ILE A 49 -7.41 5.40 -5.69
N ALA A 50 -8.05 4.83 -4.68
CA ALA A 50 -8.90 5.52 -3.71
C ALA A 50 -9.00 4.70 -2.41
N VAL A 51 -9.52 5.35 -1.37
CA VAL A 51 -9.95 4.72 -0.11
C VAL A 51 -11.11 3.75 -0.40
N GLY A 52 -11.09 2.59 0.24
CA GLY A 52 -12.11 1.57 0.09
C GLY A 52 -11.60 0.17 0.42
N THR A 53 -12.43 -0.83 0.18
CA THR A 53 -12.06 -2.23 0.31
C THR A 53 -12.05 -2.87 -1.08
N GLY A 54 -10.98 -3.60 -1.39
CA GLY A 54 -10.89 -4.46 -2.56
C GLY A 54 -10.88 -5.92 -2.15
N ASP A 55 -11.57 -6.76 -2.92
CA ASP A 55 -11.58 -8.20 -2.74
C ASP A 55 -10.42 -8.84 -3.50
N VAL A 56 -9.83 -9.88 -2.92
CA VAL A 56 -8.79 -10.71 -3.54
C VAL A 56 -9.26 -12.16 -3.46
N ASP A 57 -9.74 -12.67 -4.60
CA ASP A 57 -10.30 -14.02 -4.69
C ASP A 57 -9.30 -14.99 -5.32
N ALA A 58 -9.04 -16.10 -4.65
CA ALA A 58 -8.54 -17.28 -5.34
C ALA A 58 -9.71 -17.90 -6.12
N LEU A 59 -9.74 -17.72 -7.44
CA LEU A 59 -10.85 -18.27 -8.26
C LEU A 59 -10.67 -19.77 -8.56
N LYS A 60 -9.41 -20.21 -8.72
CA LYS A 60 -9.03 -21.59 -9.05
C LYS A 60 -7.64 -21.88 -8.53
N GLY A 61 -7.46 -23.06 -7.95
CA GLY A 61 -6.16 -23.56 -7.51
C GLY A 61 -5.86 -24.94 -8.08
N ARG A 62 -4.60 -25.18 -8.39
CA ARG A 62 -4.08 -26.51 -8.72
C ARG A 62 -2.75 -26.70 -8.02
N ILE A 63 -2.60 -27.84 -7.35
CA ILE A 63 -1.39 -28.18 -6.62
C ILE A 63 -0.88 -29.55 -7.05
N ALA A 64 0.41 -29.78 -6.86
CA ALA A 64 1.07 -31.04 -7.19
C ALA A 64 2.17 -31.32 -6.17
N ASP A 65 2.37 -32.61 -5.90
CA ASP A 65 3.53 -33.15 -5.21
C ASP A 65 4.37 -34.01 -6.18
N THR A 66 5.27 -34.84 -5.67
CA THR A 66 6.12 -35.70 -6.51
C THR A 66 5.42 -36.92 -7.10
N GLU A 67 4.17 -37.18 -6.70
CA GLU A 67 3.40 -38.39 -7.04
C GLU A 67 2.10 -38.06 -7.79
N GLN A 68 1.45 -36.93 -7.47
CA GLN A 68 0.13 -36.58 -7.97
C GLN A 68 -0.06 -35.08 -8.21
N GLU A 69 -1.05 -34.74 -9.04
CA GLU A 69 -1.53 -33.39 -9.34
C GLU A 69 -3.05 -33.40 -9.21
N TYR A 70 -3.62 -32.39 -8.55
CA TYR A 70 -5.07 -32.24 -8.42
C TYR A 70 -5.50 -30.77 -8.34
N ASP A 71 -6.71 -30.54 -8.84
CA ASP A 71 -7.40 -29.26 -8.70
C ASP A 71 -7.95 -29.14 -7.26
N LEU A 72 -7.89 -27.93 -6.71
CA LEU A 72 -8.55 -27.61 -5.45
C LEU A 72 -10.05 -27.44 -5.68
N ASP A 73 -10.85 -27.95 -4.76
CA ASP A 73 -12.28 -27.65 -4.72
C ASP A 73 -12.51 -26.15 -4.48
N GLU A 74 -13.62 -25.62 -5.01
CA GLU A 74 -13.97 -24.20 -4.91
C GLU A 74 -14.05 -23.72 -3.45
N GLU A 75 -14.51 -24.58 -2.53
CA GLU A 75 -14.56 -24.27 -1.10
C GLU A 75 -13.20 -24.05 -0.44
N ASN A 76 -12.12 -24.55 -1.07
CA ASN A 76 -10.73 -24.38 -0.62
C ASN A 76 -10.04 -23.21 -1.33
N CYS A 77 -10.73 -22.54 -2.25
CA CYS A 77 -10.25 -21.35 -2.94
C CYS A 77 -10.87 -20.11 -2.26
N LEU A 78 -10.18 -19.61 -1.23
CA LEU A 78 -10.72 -18.60 -0.33
C LEU A 78 -10.62 -17.17 -0.89
N GLN A 79 -11.50 -16.33 -0.38
CA GLN A 79 -11.50 -14.87 -0.57
C GLN A 79 -10.79 -14.20 0.61
N ASP A 80 -10.02 -13.16 0.32
CA ASP A 80 -9.49 -12.21 1.29
C ASP A 80 -9.82 -10.78 0.86
N THR A 81 -9.56 -9.81 1.73
CA THR A 81 -9.84 -8.39 1.48
C THR A 81 -8.64 -7.52 1.81
N VAL A 82 -8.46 -6.46 1.03
CA VAL A 82 -7.51 -5.39 1.30
C VAL A 82 -8.28 -4.11 1.53
N THR A 83 -8.22 -3.57 2.74
CA THR A 83 -8.82 -2.27 3.08
C THR A 83 -7.78 -1.17 3.01
N VAL A 84 -8.02 -0.19 2.15
CA VAL A 84 -7.29 1.07 2.08
C VAL A 84 -8.11 2.10 2.83
N VAL A 85 -7.58 2.55 3.96
CA VAL A 85 -8.19 3.62 4.76
C VAL A 85 -7.61 4.97 4.34
N ALA A 86 -8.39 6.04 4.54
CA ALA A 86 -7.81 7.38 4.48
C ALA A 86 -6.65 7.45 5.50
N PRO A 87 -5.52 8.08 5.15
CA PRO A 87 -4.47 8.26 6.11
C PRO A 87 -5.04 9.03 7.32
N ALA A 88 -4.71 8.56 8.53
CA ALA A 88 -5.13 9.21 9.76
C ALA A 88 -4.55 10.63 9.88
N ILE A 89 -3.54 10.94 9.08
CA ILE A 89 -2.84 12.21 9.03
C ILE A 89 -2.82 12.68 7.58
N LEU A 90 -3.39 13.86 7.32
CA LEU A 90 -3.40 14.50 6.01
C LEU A 90 -2.05 15.19 5.80
N ASP A 91 -0.97 14.44 5.60
CA ASP A 91 0.35 15.06 5.39
C ASP A 91 0.37 15.85 4.08
N VAL A 92 1.00 17.04 4.12
CA VAL A 92 0.86 18.04 3.05
C VAL A 92 1.26 17.47 1.70
N ASN A 93 2.40 16.77 1.60
CA ASN A 93 2.92 16.26 0.33
C ASN A 93 2.68 14.76 0.08
N LYS A 94 1.88 14.09 0.92
CA LYS A 94 1.54 12.65 0.78
C LYS A 94 2.76 11.72 0.80
N SER A 95 3.84 12.11 1.47
CA SER A 95 5.05 11.30 1.64
C SER A 95 4.92 10.23 2.73
N GLY A 96 3.92 10.37 3.62
CA GLY A 96 3.66 9.52 4.78
C GLY A 96 4.24 10.04 6.09
N GLU A 97 4.97 11.16 6.09
CA GLU A 97 5.59 11.74 7.28
C GLU A 97 5.56 13.28 7.24
N TYR A 98 5.38 13.92 8.39
CA TYR A 98 5.54 15.38 8.50
C TYR A 98 7.01 15.73 8.66
N THR A 99 7.47 16.60 7.76
CA THR A 99 8.84 17.11 7.70
C THR A 99 8.83 18.62 7.46
N LEU A 100 10.01 19.25 7.44
CA LEU A 100 10.14 20.65 7.03
C LEU A 100 9.71 20.91 5.57
N VAL A 101 9.62 19.87 4.72
CA VAL A 101 9.13 20.04 3.35
C VAL A 101 7.63 20.39 3.36
N ASP A 102 6.85 19.73 4.22
CA ASP A 102 5.42 20.00 4.41
C ASP A 102 5.21 21.44 4.89
N LEU A 103 5.99 21.87 5.89
CA LEU A 103 5.94 23.25 6.39
C LEU A 103 6.31 24.27 5.31
N ALA A 104 7.31 23.95 4.47
CA ALA A 104 7.74 24.85 3.39
C ALA A 104 6.69 24.98 2.28
N ILE A 105 5.92 23.92 2.01
CA ILE A 105 4.83 23.93 1.02
C ILE A 105 3.69 24.84 1.50
N ASP A 106 3.23 24.68 2.74
CA ASP A 106 2.15 25.54 3.26
C ASP A 106 2.63 26.99 3.46
N ALA A 107 3.87 27.19 3.90
CA ALA A 107 4.46 28.53 3.96
C ALA A 107 4.55 29.19 2.58
N PHE A 108 4.72 28.42 1.50
CA PHE A 108 4.70 28.93 0.14
C PHE A 108 3.28 29.36 -0.30
N TYR A 109 2.24 28.67 0.14
CA TYR A 109 0.85 29.01 -0.15
C TYR A 109 0.19 29.96 0.85
N PHE A 110 0.91 30.39 1.89
CA PHE A 110 0.36 31.21 2.97
C PHE A 110 -0.43 32.43 2.47
N GLY A 111 -1.67 32.54 2.93
CA GLY A 111 -2.63 33.59 2.57
C GLY A 111 -3.44 33.31 1.29
N ASN A 112 -3.18 32.22 0.59
CA ASN A 112 -4.01 31.80 -0.55
C ASN A 112 -5.24 31.02 -0.09
N ALA A 113 -6.31 31.07 -0.88
CA ALA A 113 -7.38 30.10 -0.75
C ALA A 113 -6.86 28.71 -1.13
N VAL A 114 -7.33 27.67 -0.44
CA VAL A 114 -6.90 26.28 -0.69
C VAL A 114 -7.17 25.86 -2.14
N ALA A 115 -8.26 26.33 -2.73
CA ALA A 115 -8.61 26.08 -4.13
C ALA A 115 -7.59 26.63 -5.15
N ASP A 116 -6.75 27.59 -4.76
CA ASP A 116 -5.71 28.19 -5.61
C ASP A 116 -4.34 27.50 -5.46
N THR A 117 -4.26 26.45 -4.64
CA THR A 117 -3.04 25.63 -4.45
C THR A 117 -2.98 24.46 -5.43
N ASP A 118 -1.84 23.74 -5.45
CA ASP A 118 -1.76 22.46 -6.16
C ASP A 118 -2.48 21.36 -5.36
N THR A 119 -3.81 21.36 -5.37
CA THR A 119 -4.66 20.41 -4.63
C THR A 119 -4.49 18.95 -5.07
N VAL A 120 -3.84 18.70 -6.22
CA VAL A 120 -3.52 17.35 -6.69
C VAL A 120 -2.37 16.77 -5.86
N ASN A 121 -1.32 17.55 -5.64
CA ASN A 121 -0.11 17.09 -4.96
C ASN A 121 -0.03 17.51 -3.50
N HIS A 122 -0.69 18.61 -3.13
CA HIS A 122 -0.58 19.24 -1.81
C HIS A 122 -1.93 19.29 -1.10
N GLN A 123 -1.94 18.91 0.18
CA GLN A 123 -3.07 19.05 1.08
C GLN A 123 -2.84 20.22 2.03
N ALA A 124 -2.76 21.45 1.52
CA ALA A 124 -2.37 22.62 2.31
C ALA A 124 -3.44 23.14 3.32
N ASP A 125 -4.61 22.48 3.41
CA ASP A 125 -5.69 22.77 4.36
C ASP A 125 -5.62 21.78 5.53
N GLN A 126 -4.66 22.02 6.42
CA GLN A 126 -4.37 21.14 7.55
C GLN A 126 -5.38 21.33 8.68
N VAL A 127 -5.84 22.56 8.85
CA VAL A 127 -6.95 22.96 9.72
C VAL A 127 -8.10 23.40 8.83
N ILE A 128 -8.99 22.44 8.50
CA ILE A 128 -10.05 22.58 7.48
C ILE A 128 -10.87 23.88 7.65
N ASP A 129 -10.42 24.93 6.97
CA ASP A 129 -11.04 26.27 6.97
C ASP A 129 -10.97 26.98 5.60
N GLU A 130 -10.52 26.25 4.57
CA GLU A 130 -10.42 26.67 3.17
C GLU A 130 -9.35 27.76 2.88
N THR A 131 -8.52 28.14 3.85
CA THR A 131 -7.47 29.15 3.69
C THR A 131 -6.14 28.70 4.28
N VAL A 132 -5.06 28.71 3.49
CA VAL A 132 -3.73 28.36 4.03
C VAL A 132 -3.23 29.49 4.94
N ASN A 133 -3.15 29.24 6.24
CA ASN A 133 -2.90 30.27 7.24
C ASN A 133 -2.02 29.78 8.41
N ASP A 134 -1.92 30.59 9.47
CA ASP A 134 -1.04 30.33 10.63
C ASP A 134 -1.45 29.04 11.39
N ASP A 135 -2.75 28.71 11.40
CA ASP A 135 -3.26 27.52 12.07
C ASP A 135 -2.76 26.24 11.37
N ASP A 136 -2.65 26.24 10.04
CA ASP A 136 -2.07 25.13 9.26
C ASP A 136 -0.57 24.95 9.57
N LEU A 137 0.19 26.05 9.56
CA LEU A 137 1.62 26.03 9.86
C LEU A 137 1.86 25.52 11.29
N LEU A 138 1.06 25.96 12.26
CA LEU A 138 1.15 25.51 13.64
C LEU A 138 0.80 24.03 13.77
N TYR A 139 -0.22 23.57 13.04
CA TYR A 139 -0.57 22.15 12.99
C TYR A 139 0.59 21.30 12.48
N ILE A 140 1.20 21.68 11.36
CA ILE A 140 2.37 21.00 10.78
C ILE A 140 3.53 20.95 11.78
N VAL A 141 3.86 22.07 12.43
CA VAL A 141 4.92 22.11 13.44
C VAL A 141 4.64 21.13 14.59
N ASN A 142 3.39 21.05 15.06
CA ASN A 142 3.02 20.09 16.10
C ASN A 142 3.15 18.64 15.61
N GLN A 143 2.82 18.34 14.36
CA GLN A 143 3.04 17.01 13.80
C GLN A 143 4.53 16.67 13.69
N ILE A 144 5.37 17.61 13.25
CA ILE A 144 6.84 17.45 13.19
C ILE A 144 7.41 17.15 14.59
N LEU A 145 7.01 17.91 15.61
CA LEU A 145 7.50 17.72 16.99
C LEU A 145 7.09 16.38 17.60
N ASN A 146 5.95 15.83 17.17
CA ASN A 146 5.45 14.52 17.61
C ASN A 146 5.91 13.36 16.72
N ASN A 147 6.61 13.63 15.61
CA ASN A 147 7.06 12.61 14.68
C ASN A 147 8.34 11.92 15.20
N PRO A 148 8.27 10.64 15.64
CA PRO A 148 9.45 9.93 16.16
C PRO A 148 10.52 9.65 15.10
N ASN A 149 10.16 9.72 13.81
CA ASN A 149 11.09 9.52 12.69
C ASN A 149 11.80 10.82 12.26
N TYR A 150 11.34 11.98 12.75
CA TYR A 150 11.94 13.28 12.44
C TYR A 150 12.81 13.78 13.60
N THR A 151 14.10 13.44 13.57
CA THR A 151 15.03 13.78 14.66
C THR A 151 15.67 15.16 14.48
N PRO A 152 15.93 15.92 15.57
CA PRO A 152 16.66 17.19 15.49
C PRO A 152 18.08 17.01 14.94
N ASN A 153 18.58 18.01 14.21
CA ASN A 153 19.98 18.06 13.83
C ASN A 153 20.88 18.10 15.09
N LEU A 154 21.99 17.36 15.04
CA LEU A 154 23.03 17.33 16.07
C LEU A 154 24.09 18.42 15.86
#